data_AF-A0A3D5VCH8-F1
#
_entry.id   AF-A0A3D5VCH8-F1
#
_cell.length_a   1.000
_cell.length_b   1.000
_cell.length_c   1.000
_cell.angle_alpha   90.00
_cell.angle_beta   90.00
_cell.angle_gamma   90.00
#
_symmetry.space_group_name_H-M   'P 1'
#
loop_
_entity.id
_entity.type
_entity.pdbx_description
1 polymer ?
#
loop_
_entity_poly.entity_id
_entity_poly.type
_entity_poly.pdbx_seq_one_letter_code
_entity_poly.pdbx_strand_id
1 'polypeptide(L)'
;MIEFEQPKYNRVMSSEEKEVLTPEAFGYLIDLLQMGSIDDETMERIIIIALQVGNFVKQRVTRQMVDEILNFIIFSGQRSVSVKDILDLLILSDHEFDFGNEVN
;
A
#
# COMPACT_ATOMS: atom_id res chain seq x y z
N MET A 1 8.05 30.14 18.05
CA MET A 1 7.75 28.94 17.25
C MET A 1 7.93 27.76 18.17
N ILE A 2 6.86 27.05 18.48
CA ILE A 2 6.95 25.78 19.22
C ILE A 2 7.08 24.72 18.13
N GLU A 3 8.26 24.13 18.01
CA GLU A 3 8.43 22.91 17.22
C GLU A 3 7.68 21.81 17.96
N PHE A 4 6.49 21.46 17.47
CA PHE A 4 5.85 20.22 17.85
C PHE A 4 6.72 19.11 17.27
N GLU A 5 7.54 18.46 18.10
CA GLU A 5 8.11 17.15 17.76
C GLU A 5 6.92 16.22 17.47
N GLN A 6 6.63 16.02 16.19
CA GLN A 6 5.67 15.01 15.75
C GLN A 6 6.09 13.69 16.40
N PRO A 7 5.22 13.00 17.14
CA PRO A 7 5.58 11.73 17.75
C PRO A 7 6.06 10.79 16.64
N LYS A 8 7.32 10.35 16.72
CA LYS A 8 7.87 9.35 15.78
C LYS A 8 7.00 8.10 15.86
N TYR A 9 6.23 7.87 14.80
CA TYR A 9 5.47 6.66 14.65
C TYR A 9 6.43 5.46 14.58
N ASN A 10 6.38 4.60 15.60
CA ASN A 10 7.35 3.52 15.83
C ASN A 10 6.81 2.14 15.44
N ARG A 11 5.90 2.06 14.46
CA ARG A 11 5.42 0.77 13.97
C ARG A 11 6.54 0.02 13.27
N VAL A 12 6.67 -1.25 13.61
CA VAL A 12 7.53 -2.21 12.93
C VAL A 12 6.65 -3.14 12.11
N MET A 13 7.09 -3.46 10.89
CA MET A 13 6.37 -4.42 10.05
C MET A 13 6.24 -5.78 10.74
N SER A 14 5.05 -6.37 10.64
CA SER A 14 4.81 -7.77 10.98
C SER A 14 5.59 -8.71 10.02
N SER A 15 5.70 -9.99 10.36
CA SER A 15 6.35 -10.97 9.47
C SER A 15 5.63 -11.08 8.12
N GLU A 16 4.30 -11.06 8.13
CA GLU A 16 3.46 -11.11 6.93
C GLU A 16 3.65 -9.85 6.08
N GLU A 17 3.65 -8.67 6.71
CA GLU A 17 3.91 -7.40 6.02
C GLU A 17 5.30 -7.38 5.38
N LYS A 18 6.33 -7.95 6.03
CA LYS A 18 7.68 -8.04 5.44
C LYS A 18 7.75 -8.94 4.23
N GLU A 19 6.95 -10.00 4.18
CA GLU A 19 6.90 -10.90 3.03
C GLU A 19 6.24 -10.23 1.83
N VAL A 20 5.23 -9.40 2.06
CA VAL A 20 4.45 -8.76 0.99
C VAL A 20 4.97 -7.38 0.61
N LEU A 21 5.24 -6.49 1.54
CA LEU A 21 5.68 -5.11 1.26
C LEU A 21 7.20 -5.03 1.18
N THR A 22 7.71 -4.21 0.26
CA THR A 22 9.13 -3.82 0.30
C THR A 22 9.39 -2.85 1.45
N PRO A 23 10.61 -2.84 2.04
CA PRO A 23 10.96 -1.86 3.08
C PRO A 23 10.79 -0.41 2.61
N GLU A 24 11.05 -0.14 1.33
CA GLU A 24 10.84 1.18 0.71
C GLU A 24 9.35 1.56 0.67
N ALA A 25 8.47 0.63 0.29
CA ALA A 25 7.03 0.86 0.27
C ALA A 25 6.49 1.19 1.67
N PHE A 26 6.96 0.46 2.68
CA PHE A 26 6.58 0.73 4.07
C PHE A 26 7.15 2.06 4.57
N GLY A 27 8.42 2.35 4.30
CA GLY A 27 9.05 3.63 4.65
C GLY A 27 8.30 4.83 4.06
N TYR A 28 7.87 4.71 2.80
CA TYR A 28 7.05 5.73 2.15
C TYR A 28 5.73 6.01 2.90
N LEU A 29 5.03 4.98 3.37
CA LEU A 29 3.80 5.15 4.16
C LEU A 29 4.07 5.81 5.51
N ILE A 30 5.18 5.46 6.17
CA ILE A 30 5.59 6.08 7.44
C ILE A 30 5.87 7.57 7.23
N ASP A 31 6.58 7.92 6.16
CA ASP A 31 6.90 9.31 5.83
C ASP A 31 5.62 10.11 5.58
N LEU A 32 4.65 9.57 4.82
CA LEU A 32 3.37 10.21 4.58
C LEU A 32 2.55 10.43 5.85
N LEU A 33 2.55 9.44 6.75
CA LEU A 33 1.88 9.54 8.05
C LEU A 33 2.54 10.63 8.91
N GLN A 34 3.87 10.64 9.00
CA GLN A 34 4.62 11.62 9.79
C GLN A 34 4.47 13.06 9.26
N MET A 35 4.31 13.22 7.95
CA MET A 35 4.00 14.52 7.32
C MET A 35 2.56 14.98 7.56
N GLY A 36 1.68 14.12 8.08
CA GLY A 36 0.25 14.38 8.22
C GLY A 36 -0.50 14.37 6.88
N SER A 37 0.09 13.76 5.84
CA SER A 37 -0.53 13.62 4.51
C SER A 37 -1.60 12.53 4.49
N ILE A 38 -1.45 11.52 5.35
CA ILE A 38 -2.44 10.47 5.62
C ILE A 38 -2.60 10.33 7.14
N ASP A 39 -3.72 9.79 7.59
CA ASP A 39 -3.95 9.39 8.97
C ASP A 39 -3.69 7.89 9.19
N ASP A 40 -3.71 7.47 10.45
CA ASP A 40 -3.49 6.06 10.83
C ASP A 40 -4.49 5.12 10.14
N GLU A 41 -5.75 5.53 10.01
CA GLU A 41 -6.80 4.73 9.38
C GLU A 41 -6.49 4.50 7.88
N THR A 42 -6.07 5.55 7.18
CA THR A 42 -5.67 5.48 5.78
C THR A 42 -4.44 4.59 5.61
N MET A 43 -3.44 4.72 6.49
CA MET A 43 -2.25 3.88 6.47
C MET A 43 -2.61 2.39 6.62
N GLU A 44 -3.40 2.03 7.64
CA GLU A 44 -3.82 0.65 7.86
C GLU A 44 -4.61 0.10 6.67
N ARG A 45 -5.50 0.92 6.11
CA ARG A 45 -6.29 0.53 4.93
C ARG A 45 -5.39 0.22 3.73
N ILE A 46 -4.36 1.02 3.49
CA ILE A 46 -3.40 0.78 2.40
C ILE A 46 -2.61 -0.50 2.66
N ILE A 47 -2.17 -0.75 3.89
CA ILE A 47 -1.44 -1.97 4.24
C ILE A 47 -2.32 -3.20 3.99
N ILE A 48 -3.58 -3.19 4.43
CA ILE A 48 -4.53 -4.30 4.19
C ILE A 48 -4.69 -4.56 2.68
N ILE A 49 -4.85 -3.51 1.89
CA ILE A 49 -4.98 -3.64 0.43
C ILE A 49 -3.68 -4.20 -0.17
N ALA A 50 -2.51 -3.69 0.25
CA ALA A 50 -1.22 -4.18 -0.23
C ALA A 50 -1.02 -5.66 0.10
N LEU A 51 -1.40 -6.11 1.31
CA LEU A 51 -1.37 -7.52 1.68
C LEU A 51 -2.25 -8.37 0.75
N GLN A 52 -3.49 -7.93 0.50
CA GLN A 52 -4.42 -8.62 -0.39
C GLN A 52 -3.91 -8.68 -1.83
N VAL A 53 -3.39 -7.56 -2.34
CA VAL A 53 -2.80 -7.46 -3.67
C VAL A 53 -1.61 -8.42 -3.77
N GLY A 54 -0.61 -8.30 -2.89
CA GLY A 54 0.59 -9.13 -2.93
C GLY A 54 0.30 -10.62 -2.81
N ASN A 55 -0.68 -11.00 -2.00
CA ASN A 55 -1.15 -12.38 -1.89
C ASN A 55 -1.82 -12.90 -3.18
N PHE A 56 -2.49 -12.01 -3.93
CA PHE A 56 -3.12 -12.35 -5.20
C PHE A 56 -2.10 -12.44 -6.34
N VAL A 57 -1.23 -11.45 -6.45
CA VAL A 57 -0.23 -11.35 -7.53
C VAL A 57 1.03 -12.17 -7.27
N LYS A 58 1.16 -12.79 -6.10
CA LYS A 58 2.31 -13.61 -5.67
C LYS A 58 3.66 -12.90 -5.77
N GLN A 59 3.65 -11.57 -5.70
CA GLN A 59 4.84 -10.73 -5.72
C GLN A 59 4.79 -9.66 -4.64
N ARG A 60 5.96 -9.09 -4.35
CA ARG A 60 6.07 -8.02 -3.36
C ARG A 60 5.48 -6.73 -3.90
N VAL A 61 4.72 -6.04 -3.06
CA VAL A 61 4.16 -4.72 -3.36
C VAL A 61 5.25 -3.67 -3.18
N THR A 62 5.56 -2.99 -4.29
CA THR A 62 6.59 -1.95 -4.36
C THR A 62 6.06 -0.59 -3.93
N ARG A 63 6.96 0.37 -3.72
CA ARG A 63 6.60 1.76 -3.40
C ARG A 63 5.75 2.41 -4.49
N GLN A 64 6.02 2.10 -5.76
CA GLN A 64 5.23 2.58 -6.89
C GLN A 64 3.79 2.03 -6.84
N MET A 65 3.62 0.73 -6.60
CA MET A 65 2.28 0.13 -6.45
C MET A 65 1.52 0.75 -5.27
N VAL A 66 2.18 0.99 -4.14
CA VAL A 66 1.59 1.69 -2.99
C VAL A 66 1.15 3.11 -3.35
N ASP A 67 1.96 3.84 -4.10
CA ASP A 67 1.62 5.19 -4.56
C ASP A 67 0.39 5.20 -5.47
N GLU A 68 0.28 4.24 -6.39
CA GLU A 68 -0.90 4.07 -7.23
C GLU A 68 -2.16 3.71 -6.42
N ILE A 69 -2.03 2.79 -5.46
CA ILE A 69 -3.11 2.43 -4.51
C ILE A 69 -3.57 3.66 -3.73
N LEU A 70 -2.63 4.42 -3.16
CA LEU A 70 -2.89 5.63 -2.39
C LEU A 70 -3.63 6.66 -3.23
N ASN A 71 -3.10 6.98 -4.42
CA ASN A 71 -3.71 7.94 -5.34
C ASN A 71 -5.13 7.49 -5.70
N PHE A 72 -5.34 6.20 -5.99
CA PHE A 72 -6.67 5.70 -6.27
C PHE A 72 -7.62 5.85 -5.09
N ILE A 73 -7.19 5.51 -3.86
CA ILE A 73 -8.03 5.66 -2.66
C ILE A 73 -8.42 7.12 -2.43
N ILE A 74 -7.46 8.04 -2.56
CA ILE A 74 -7.70 9.48 -2.36
C ILE A 74 -8.61 10.05 -3.45
N PHE A 75 -8.35 9.74 -4.72
CA PHE A 75 -9.00 10.40 -5.86
C PHE A 75 -10.25 9.68 -6.40
N SER A 76 -10.45 8.40 -6.07
CA SER A 76 -11.63 7.66 -6.55
C SER A 76 -12.96 8.24 -6.03
N GLY A 77 -12.94 8.99 -4.92
CA GLY A 77 -14.14 9.52 -4.28
C GLY A 77 -15.13 8.44 -3.82
N GLN A 78 -14.76 7.17 -3.92
CA GLN A 78 -15.59 6.04 -3.56
C GLN A 78 -15.43 5.72 -2.07
N ARG A 79 -16.56 5.58 -1.37
CA ARG A 79 -16.57 5.16 0.04
C ARG A 79 -15.97 3.77 0.23
N SER A 80 -16.08 2.91 -0.77
CA SER A 80 -15.55 1.55 -0.77
C SER A 80 -14.75 1.33 -2.05
N VAL A 81 -13.48 0.96 -1.89
CA VAL A 81 -12.60 0.54 -2.98
C VAL A 81 -12.45 -0.98 -2.87
N SER A 82 -12.73 -1.72 -3.93
CA SER A 82 -12.53 -3.16 -3.93
C SER A 82 -11.11 -3.51 -4.36
N VAL A 83 -10.61 -4.67 -3.92
CA VAL A 83 -9.31 -5.20 -4.36
C VAL A 83 -9.27 -5.39 -5.87
N LYS A 84 -10.40 -5.75 -6.49
CA LYS A 84 -10.51 -5.90 -7.93
C LYS A 84 -10.21 -4.58 -8.64
N ASP A 85 -10.77 -3.47 -8.18
CA ASP A 85 -10.53 -2.16 -8.80
C ASP A 85 -9.05 -1.76 -8.73
N ILE A 86 -8.38 -2.11 -7.63
CA ILE A 86 -6.94 -1.90 -7.44
C ILE A 86 -6.12 -2.80 -8.38
N LEU A 87 -6.48 -4.07 -8.52
CA LEU A 87 -5.79 -4.97 -9.44
C LEU A 87 -5.97 -4.51 -10.89
N ASP A 88 -7.19 -4.14 -11.28
CA ASP A 88 -7.48 -3.61 -12.61
C ASP A 88 -6.65 -2.35 -12.88
N LEU A 89 -6.52 -1.44 -11.90
CA LEU A 89 -5.65 -0.27 -11.99
C LEU A 89 -4.19 -0.67 -12.21
N LEU A 90 -3.64 -1.55 -11.37
CA LEU A 90 -2.23 -1.89 -11.45
C LEU A 90 -1.89 -2.64 -12.75
N ILE A 91 -2.80 -3.47 -13.26
CA ILE A 91 -2.63 -4.15 -14.55
C ILE A 91 -2.57 -3.13 -15.69
N LEU A 92 -3.40 -2.08 -15.64
CA LEU A 92 -3.40 -1.01 -16.63
C LEU A 92 -2.13 -0.13 -16.57
N SER A 93 -1.46 -0.09 -15.42
CA SER A 93 -0.23 0.68 -15.21
C SER A 93 1.05 -0.03 -15.70
N ASP A 94 0.94 -1.04 -16.56
CA ASP A 94 2.06 -1.83 -17.12
C ASP A 94 2.89 -2.61 -16.06
N HIS A 95 2.31 -2.92 -14.89
CA HIS A 95 2.97 -3.86 -13.98
C HIS A 95 2.85 -5.28 -14.55
N GLU A 96 3.99 -5.89 -14.88
CA GLU A 96 4.04 -7.31 -15.24
C GLU A 96 3.76 -8.15 -14.00
N PHE A 97 2.58 -8.76 -13.97
CA PHE A 97 2.18 -9.69 -12.92
C PHE A 97 2.31 -11.12 -13.43
N ASP A 98 3.10 -11.94 -12.74
CA ASP A 98 3.09 -13.38 -12.94
C ASP A 98 1.93 -13.98 -12.13
N PHE A 99 0.73 -13.95 -12.72
CA PHE A 99 -0.40 -14.72 -12.21
C PHE A 99 -0.11 -16.19 -12.50
N GLY A 100 0.72 -16.82 -11.67
CA GLY A 100 1.24 -18.16 -11.88
C GLY A 100 0.18 -19.07 -12.50
N ASN A 101 0.49 -19.64 -13.67
CA ASN A 101 -0.35 -20.61 -14.37
C ASN A 101 -0.50 -21.88 -13.51
N GLU A 102 -1.38 -21.86 -12.51
CA GLU A 102 -1.94 -23.08 -11.93
C GLU A 102 -3.13 -23.51 -12.79
N VAL A 103 -2.83 -24.01 -13.98
CA VAL A 103 -3.73 -24.90 -14.70
C VAL A 103 -3.42 -26.31 -14.20
N ASN A 104 -4.27 -26.82 -13.31
CA ASN A 104 -4.46 -28.26 -13.13
C ASN A 104 -5.83 -28.64 -13.67
#